data_AF-A0A3R7AYI8-F1
#
_entry.id   AF-A0A3R7AYI8-F1
#
_cell.length_a   1.000
_cell.length_b   1.000
_cell.length_c   1.000
_cell.angle_alpha   90.00
_cell.angle_beta   90.00
_cell.angle_gamma   90.00
#
_symmetry.space_group_name_H-M   'P 1'
#
loop_
_entity.id
_entity.type
_entity.pdbx_description
1 polymer ?
#
loop_
_entity_poly.entity_id
_entity_poly.type
_entity_poly.pdbx_seq_one_letter_code
_entity_poly.pdbx_strand_id
1 'polypeptide(L)'
;MSGGLLYPLLYPLLLGVAGGLFIGFSIRKLSSLIALIFGILVFAVNILGLIRILDLEIGIPSLQNLIDLLFGFLPVSQPELHQQLRGLLPFLSQIPFIGGFALGLTLGFKFA
;
A
#
# COMPACT_ATOMS: atom_id res chain seq x y z
N MET A 1 14.32 -21.51 -6.15
CA MET A 1 14.05 -20.31 -5.33
C MET A 1 13.08 -19.42 -6.08
N SER A 2 11.76 -19.64 -5.98
CA SER A 2 10.72 -18.96 -6.78
C SER A 2 9.80 -18.03 -5.97
N GLY A 3 10.01 -17.90 -4.65
CA GLY A 3 9.18 -17.07 -3.77
C GLY A 3 9.55 -15.57 -3.72
N GLY A 4 10.71 -15.18 -4.26
CA GLY A 4 11.25 -13.82 -4.10
C GLY A 4 10.45 -12.72 -4.81
N LEU A 5 9.74 -13.04 -5.89
CA LEU A 5 8.92 -12.08 -6.66
C LEU A 5 7.45 -12.04 -6.24
N LEU A 6 6.96 -13.10 -5.57
CA LEU A 6 5.56 -13.18 -5.13
C LEU A 6 5.26 -12.20 -4.01
N TYR A 7 6.17 -12.09 -3.04
CA TYR A 7 6.01 -11.22 -1.87
C TYR A 7 5.84 -9.73 -2.22
N PRO A 8 6.70 -9.13 -3.07
CA PRO A 8 6.55 -7.72 -3.47
C PRO A 8 5.35 -7.45 -4.39
N LEU A 9 4.70 -8.46 -4.96
CA LEU A 9 3.48 -8.32 -5.77
C LEU A 9 2.21 -8.51 -4.93
N LEU A 10 2.20 -9.50 -4.04
CA LEU A 10 1.06 -9.82 -3.18
C LEU A 10 0.77 -8.72 -2.16
N TYR A 11 1.81 -8.11 -1.59
CA TYR A 11 1.64 -7.05 -0.61
C TYR A 11 0.88 -5.83 -1.17
N PRO A 12 1.33 -5.18 -2.25
CA PRO A 12 0.59 -4.05 -2.83
C PRO A 12 -0.79 -4.48 -3.34
N LEU A 13 -0.95 -5.70 -3.85
CA LEU A 13 -2.26 -6.22 -4.26
C LEU A 13 -3.24 -6.33 -3.08
N LEU A 14 -2.85 -6.98 -1.99
CA LEU A 14 -3.70 -7.14 -0.81
C LEU A 14 -4.03 -5.81 -0.15
N LEU A 15 -3.06 -4.89 -0.11
CA LEU A 15 -3.28 -3.52 0.37
C LEU A 15 -4.24 -2.74 -0.52
N GLY A 16 -4.09 -2.88 -1.84
CA GLY A 16 -5.04 -2.36 -2.81
C GLY A 16 -6.44 -2.87 -2.50
N VAL A 17 -6.61 -4.20 -2.42
CA VAL A 17 -7.92 -4.83 -2.12
C VAL A 17 -8.51 -4.31 -0.81
N ALA A 18 -7.73 -4.27 0.26
CA ALA A 18 -8.20 -3.80 1.56
C ALA A 18 -8.60 -2.31 1.52
N GLY A 19 -7.75 -1.45 0.94
CA GLY A 19 -8.01 -0.02 0.81
C GLY A 19 -9.21 0.28 -0.08
N GLY A 20 -9.32 -0.42 -1.20
CA GLY A 20 -10.45 -0.36 -2.11
C GLY A 20 -11.74 -0.76 -1.40
N LEU A 21 -11.76 -1.92 -0.71
CA LEU A 21 -12.93 -2.40 0.04
C LEU A 21 -13.45 -1.36 1.02
N PHE A 22 -12.54 -0.78 1.80
CA PHE A 22 -12.91 0.25 2.78
C PHE A 22 -13.48 1.51 2.13
N ILE A 23 -12.85 2.01 1.07
CA ILE A 23 -13.32 3.23 0.38
C ILE A 23 -14.63 2.97 -0.34
N GLY A 24 -14.75 1.85 -1.07
CA GLY A 24 -15.98 1.45 -1.75
C GLY A 24 -17.16 1.34 -0.79
N PHE A 25 -16.93 0.73 0.38
CA PHE A 25 -17.95 0.64 1.43
C PHE A 25 -18.31 2.02 2.00
N SER A 26 -17.29 2.85 2.23
CA SER A 26 -17.46 4.21 2.74
C SER A 26 -18.21 5.13 1.79
N ILE A 27 -17.93 5.08 0.48
CA ILE A 27 -18.63 5.91 -0.53
C ILE A 27 -20.14 5.65 -0.53
N ARG A 28 -20.57 4.41 -0.25
CA ARG A 28 -22.00 4.05 -0.27
C ARG A 28 -22.73 4.41 1.03
N LYS A 29 -22.04 4.41 2.19
CA LYS A 29 -22.66 4.61 3.51
C LYS A 29 -22.31 5.90 4.24
N LEU A 30 -21.18 6.54 3.92
CA LEU A 30 -20.68 7.74 4.60
C LEU A 30 -20.80 8.97 3.68
N SER A 31 -20.82 10.17 4.27
CA SER A 31 -20.79 11.40 3.49
C SER A 31 -19.49 11.47 2.66
N SER A 32 -19.55 12.04 1.45
CA SER A 32 -18.40 12.11 0.55
C SER A 32 -17.14 12.71 1.19
N LEU A 33 -17.31 13.62 2.16
CA LEU A 33 -16.21 14.23 2.90
C LEU A 33 -15.51 13.23 3.83
N ILE A 34 -16.25 12.35 4.50
CA ILE A 34 -15.67 11.29 5.34
C ILE A 34 -14.98 10.26 4.46
N ALA A 35 -15.59 9.85 3.35
CA ALA A 35 -14.98 8.91 2.40
C ALA A 35 -13.65 9.46 1.83
N LEU A 36 -13.58 10.77 1.54
CA LEU A 36 -12.36 11.43 1.08
C LEU A 36 -11.25 11.40 2.14
N ILE A 37 -11.55 11.80 3.38
CA ILE A 37 -10.57 11.80 4.49
C ILE A 37 -10.02 10.40 4.71
N PHE A 38 -10.89 9.39 4.74
CA PHE A 38 -10.47 8.00 4.88
C PHE A 38 -9.64 7.52 3.69
N GLY A 39 -10.00 7.89 2.46
CA GLY A 39 -9.22 7.56 1.28
C GLY A 39 -7.80 8.13 1.33
N ILE A 40 -7.67 9.39 1.75
CA ILE A 40 -6.36 10.04 1.96
C ILE A 40 -5.56 9.31 3.05
N LEU A 41 -6.19 8.92 4.15
CA LEU A 41 -5.55 8.17 5.24
C LEU A 41 -5.03 6.81 4.76
N VAL A 42 -5.86 6.04 4.07
CA VAL A 42 -5.47 4.73 3.50
C VAL A 42 -4.32 4.90 2.51
N PHE A 43 -4.38 5.93 1.66
CA PHE A 43 -3.31 6.24 0.71
C PHE A 43 -2.00 6.63 1.41
N ALA A 44 -2.07 7.46 2.45
CA ALA A 44 -0.91 7.85 3.24
C ALA A 44 -0.25 6.65 3.93
N VAL A 45 -1.04 5.80 4.60
CA VAL A 45 -0.56 4.56 5.23
C VAL A 45 0.11 3.64 4.19
N ASN A 46 -0.44 3.56 2.98
CA ASN A 46 0.17 2.80 1.89
C ASN A 46 1.53 3.35 1.46
N ILE A 47 1.66 4.66 1.27
CA ILE A 47 2.94 5.28 0.91
C ILE A 47 3.99 5.03 2.00
N LEU A 48 3.61 5.18 3.27
CA LEU A 48 4.51 4.95 4.40
C LEU A 48 4.95 3.48 4.49
N GLY A 49 4.04 2.53 4.29
CA GLY A 49 4.38 1.10 4.24
C GLY A 49 5.28 0.74 3.06
N LEU A 50 5.05 1.35 1.90
CA LEU A 50 5.91 1.19 0.72
C LEU A 50 7.33 1.71 1.00
N ILE A 51 7.45 2.89 1.60
CA ILE A 51 8.74 3.48 1.98
C ILE A 51 9.53 2.55 2.90
N ARG A 52 8.86 1.94 3.90
CA ARG A 52 9.50 0.96 4.80
C ARG A 52 10.01 -0.27 4.06
N ILE A 53 9.17 -0.87 3.23
CA ILE A 53 9.53 -2.07 2.48
C ILE A 53 10.69 -1.78 1.54
N LEU A 54 10.71 -0.61 0.92
CA LEU A 54 11.77 -0.17 0.03
C LEU A 54 12.97 0.43 0.76
N ASP A 55 13.04 0.36 2.09
CA ASP A 55 14.15 0.92 2.85
C ASP A 55 14.53 2.36 2.43
N LEU A 56 13.53 3.17 2.08
CA LEU A 56 13.76 4.54 1.63
C LEU A 56 13.93 5.41 2.86
N GLU A 57 15.13 5.96 3.05
CA GLU A 57 15.37 6.94 4.11
C GLU A 57 14.61 8.24 3.81
N ILE A 58 13.71 8.63 4.72
CA ILE A 58 13.11 9.95 4.69
C ILE A 58 13.97 10.87 5.55
N GLY A 59 14.43 11.98 4.98
CA GLY A 59 15.20 13.00 5.70
C GLY A 59 14.42 13.77 6.80
N ILE A 60 13.25 13.27 7.21
CA ILE A 60 12.38 13.87 8.22
C ILE A 60 12.27 12.88 9.40
N PRO A 61 12.97 13.11 10.51
CA PRO A 61 13.09 12.16 11.63
C PRO A 61 11.74 11.73 12.23
N SER A 62 10.79 12.66 12.33
CA SER A 62 9.46 12.40 12.88
C SER A 62 8.62 11.48 12.00
N LEU A 63 8.76 11.57 10.67
CA LEU A 63 8.12 10.66 9.73
C LEU A 63 8.76 9.27 9.77
N GLN A 64 10.09 9.21 9.88
CA GLN A 64 10.82 7.94 10.01
C GLN A 64 10.37 7.18 11.27
N ASN A 65 10.30 7.87 12.41
CA ASN A 65 9.81 7.30 13.67
C ASN A 65 8.36 6.79 13.56
N LEU A 66 7.50 7.54 12.86
CA LEU A 66 6.11 7.12 12.62
C LEU A 66 6.06 5.84 11.78
N ILE A 67 6.90 5.75 10.75
CA ILE A 67 7.01 4.55 9.91
C ILE A 67 7.50 3.36 10.72
N ASP A 68 8.55 3.53 11.53
CA ASP A 68 9.09 2.48 12.37
C ASP A 68 8.07 2.01 13.43
N LEU A 69 7.28 2.92 14.00
CA LEU A 69 6.22 2.56 14.94
C LEU A 69 5.08 1.79 14.26
N LEU A 70 4.63 2.25 13.10
CA LEU A 70 3.48 1.67 12.38
C LEU A 70 3.83 0.41 11.60
N PHE A 71 5.09 0.25 11.18
CA PHE A 71 5.52 -0.78 10.24
C PHE A 71 6.82 -1.47 10.64
N GLY A 72 7.34 -1.26 11.85
CA GLY A 72 8.58 -1.89 12.31
C GLY A 72 8.53 -3.42 12.33
N PHE A 73 7.33 -4.00 12.38
CA PHE A 73 7.10 -5.45 12.26
C PHE A 73 7.18 -5.97 10.82
N LEU A 74 7.16 -5.09 9.81
CA LEU A 74 7.31 -5.49 8.41
C LEU A 74 8.79 -5.72 8.08
N PRO A 75 9.12 -6.82 7.38
CA PRO A 75 10.47 -7.06 6.94
C PRO A 75 10.88 -5.98 5.92
N VAL A 76 12.07 -5.43 6.10
CA VAL A 76 12.69 -4.51 5.14
C VAL A 76 13.19 -5.34 3.94
N SER A 77 12.94 -4.88 2.72
CA SER A 77 13.42 -5.59 1.53
C SER A 77 14.94 -5.58 1.49
N GLN A 78 15.54 -6.71 1.11
CA GLN A 78 16.99 -6.81 1.00
C GLN A 78 17.51 -5.94 -0.16
N PRO A 79 18.71 -5.34 -0.03
CA PRO A 79 19.31 -4.46 -1.03
C PRO A 79 19.48 -5.11 -2.42
N GLU A 80 19.52 -6.44 -2.48
CA GLU A 80 19.63 -7.23 -3.72
C GLU A 80 18.38 -7.10 -4.62
N LEU A 81 17.18 -7.04 -4.03
CA LEU A 81 15.92 -6.80 -4.75
C LEU A 81 15.85 -5.36 -5.27
N HIS A 82 16.39 -4.41 -4.50
CA HIS A 82 16.51 -3.01 -4.88
C HIS A 82 17.36 -2.80 -6.13
N GLN A 83 18.49 -3.50 -6.23
CA GLN A 83 19.41 -3.33 -7.34
C GLN A 83 18.87 -3.95 -8.64
N GLN A 84 18.15 -5.07 -8.56
CA GLN A 84 17.56 -5.75 -9.72
C GLN A 84 16.25 -5.10 -10.22
N LEU A 85 15.45 -4.54 -9.31
CA LEU A 85 14.11 -4.04 -9.65
C LEU A 85 14.01 -2.51 -9.65
N ARG A 86 15.09 -1.76 -9.42
CA ARG A 86 15.13 -0.28 -9.34
C ARG A 86 14.32 0.46 -10.43
N GLY A 87 14.34 -0.02 -11.68
CA GLY A 87 13.57 0.57 -12.79
C GLY A 87 12.12 0.07 -12.91
N LEU A 88 11.82 -1.12 -12.38
CA LEU A 88 10.50 -1.75 -12.47
C LEU A 88 9.69 -1.60 -11.17
N LEU A 89 10.32 -1.22 -10.07
CA LEU A 89 9.75 -1.05 -8.73
C LEU A 89 8.49 -0.16 -8.69
N PRO A 90 8.45 0.99 -9.41
CA PRO A 90 7.23 1.79 -9.48
C PRO A 90 6.08 1.01 -10.14
N PHE A 91 6.34 0.28 -11.22
CA PHE A 91 5.32 -0.47 -11.95
C PHE A 91 4.90 -1.76 -11.23
N LEU A 92 5.84 -2.46 -10.62
CA LEU A 92 5.62 -3.70 -9.86
C LEU A 92 4.87 -3.46 -8.55
N SER A 93 4.93 -2.26 -7.99
CA SER A 93 4.13 -1.90 -6.81
C SER A 93 2.79 -1.27 -7.20
N GLN A 94 2.76 -0.40 -8.22
CA GLN A 94 1.54 0.32 -8.58
C GLN A 94 0.51 -0.52 -9.32
N ILE A 95 0.92 -1.39 -10.24
CA ILE A 95 -0.05 -2.18 -11.04
C ILE A 95 -0.83 -3.15 -10.15
N PRO A 96 -0.19 -3.97 -9.29
CA PRO A 96 -0.92 -4.85 -8.38
C PRO A 96 -1.75 -4.06 -7.38
N PHE A 97 -1.24 -2.93 -6.89
CA PHE A 97 -2.01 -2.05 -6.00
C PHE A 97 -3.27 -1.51 -6.68
N ILE A 98 -3.17 -0.93 -7.87
CA ILE A 98 -4.31 -0.38 -8.61
C ILE A 98 -5.32 -1.47 -8.95
N GLY A 99 -4.84 -2.65 -9.39
CA GLY A 99 -5.70 -3.80 -9.69
C GLY A 99 -6.42 -4.31 -8.45
N GLY A 100 -5.69 -4.48 -7.35
CA GLY A 100 -6.26 -4.82 -6.05
C GLY A 100 -7.25 -3.77 -5.58
N PHE A 101 -6.92 -2.49 -5.70
CA PHE A 101 -7.74 -1.37 -5.29
C PHE A 101 -9.04 -1.26 -6.06
N ALA A 102 -9.00 -1.39 -7.39
CA ALA A 102 -10.21 -1.39 -8.21
C ALA A 102 -11.13 -2.56 -7.86
N LEU A 103 -10.56 -3.76 -7.66
CA LEU A 103 -11.29 -4.95 -7.20
C LEU A 103 -11.89 -4.73 -5.80
N GLY A 104 -11.09 -4.23 -4.87
CA GLY A 104 -11.52 -3.92 -3.52
C GLY A 104 -12.67 -2.91 -3.54
N LEU A 105 -12.54 -1.84 -4.32
CA LEU A 105 -13.52 -0.76 -4.42
C LEU A 105 -14.85 -1.24 -5.00
N THR A 106 -14.81 -2.06 -6.06
CA THR A 106 -16.02 -2.66 -6.60
C THR A 106 -16.69 -3.61 -5.62
N LEU A 107 -15.92 -4.46 -4.93
CA LEU A 107 -16.46 -5.36 -3.90
C LEU A 107 -17.04 -4.54 -2.74
N GLY A 108 -16.32 -3.54 -2.23
CA GLY A 108 -16.75 -2.71 -1.11
C GLY A 108 -18.02 -1.95 -1.40
N PHE A 109 -18.14 -1.39 -2.60
CA PHE A 109 -19.34 -0.70 -3.06
C PHE A 109 -20.53 -1.67 -3.22
N LYS A 110 -20.29 -2.88 -3.74
CA LYS A 110 -21.33 -3.90 -3.92
C LYS A 110 -21.82 -4.50 -2.60
N PHE A 111 -20.93 -4.69 -1.64
CA PHE A 111 -21.22 -5.33 -0.35
C PHE A 111 -21.59 -4.35 0.79
N ALA A 112 -21.46 -3.03 0.58
CA ALA A 112 -22.06 -2.02 1.46
C ALA A 112 -23.59 -2.01 1.45
#